data_AF-A0A382DSG7-F1
#
_entry.id   AF-A0A382DSG7-F1
#
_cell.length_a   1.000
_cell.length_b   1.000
_cell.length_c   1.000
_cell.angle_alpha   90.00
_cell.angle_beta   90.00
_cell.angle_gamma   90.00
#
_symmetry.space_group_name_H-M   'P 1'
#
loop_
_entity.id
_entity.type
_entity.pdbx_description
1 polymer ?
#
loop_
_entity_poly.entity_id
_entity_poly.type
_entity_poly.pdbx_seq_one_letter_code
_entity_poly.pdbx_strand_id
1 'polypeptide(L)' 'MVRAVNSGTTARLVTVEASGGTDYGTFTMPGGTVEYIEKDPTDQIFAAHAEILLAAVALKG' A
#
# COMPACT_ATOMS: atom_id res chain seq x y z
N MET A 1 -4.99 -4.35 8.18
CA MET A 1 -3.52 -4.31 8.06
C MET A 1 -3.07 -5.08 6.84
N VAL A 2 -2.33 -4.41 5.96
CA VAL A 2 -1.73 -4.99 4.75
C VAL A 2 -0.22 -4.86 4.85
N ARG A 3 0.50 -5.95 4.57
CA ARG A 3 1.96 -5.93 4.40
C ARG A 3 2.26 -5.64 2.93
N ALA A 4 3.01 -4.58 2.67
CA ALA A 4 3.50 -4.21 1.35
C ALA A 4 4.99 -4.53 1.24
N VAL A 5 5.41 -5.05 0.08
CA VAL A 5 6.83 -5.27 -0.24
C VAL A 5 7.14 -4.61 -1.58
N ASN A 6 8.21 -3.82 -1.65
CA ASN A 6 8.75 -3.35 -2.91
C ASN A 6 9.82 -4.34 -3.35
N SER A 7 9.46 -5.26 -4.24
CA SER A 7 10.39 -6.30 -4.71
C SER A 7 11.43 -5.78 -5.71
N GLY A 8 11.27 -4.53 -6.17
CA GLY A 8 12.21 -3.86 -7.07
C GLY A 8 13.26 -3.02 -6.32
N THR A 9 14.10 -2.33 -7.08
CA THR A 9 15.14 -1.43 -6.55
C THR A 9 14.77 0.05 -6.62
N THR A 10 13.73 0.39 -7.39
CA THR A 10 13.28 1.78 -7.59
C THR A 10 12.25 2.16 -6.53
N ALA A 11 12.35 3.38 -5.99
CA ALA A 11 11.34 3.90 -5.08
C ALA A 11 10.00 4.11 -5.81
N ARG A 12 8.89 3.66 -5.22
CA ARG A 12 7.55 3.72 -5.82
C ARG A 12 6.56 4.45 -4.92
N LEU A 13 5.57 5.09 -5.52
CA LEU A 13 4.46 5.69 -4.78
C LEU A 13 3.40 4.63 -4.48
N VAL A 14 2.86 4.70 -3.26
CA VAL A 14 1.72 3.92 -2.80
C VAL A 14 0.71 4.89 -2.19
N THR A 15 -0.53 4.81 -2.64
CA THR A 15 -1.64 5.65 -2.17
C THR A 15 -2.66 4.79 -1.45
N VAL A 16 -3.16 5.26 -0.32
CA VAL A 16 -4.35 4.71 0.33
C VAL A 16 -5.52 5.63 0.01
N GLU A 17 -6.61 5.06 -0.47
CA GLU A 17 -7.79 5.82 -0.90
C GLU A 17 -9.07 5.20 -0.36
N ALA A 18 -10.09 6.03 -0.14
CA ALA A 18 -11.43 5.58 0.14
C ALA A 18 -11.98 4.79 -1.07
N SER A 19 -12.92 3.87 -0.85
CA SER A 19 -13.56 3.11 -1.94
C SER A 19 -14.26 3.97 -3.00
N GLY A 20 -14.53 5.25 -2.67
CA GLY A 20 -15.09 6.25 -3.58
C GLY A 20 -14.05 7.05 -4.38
N GLY A 21 -12.76 6.71 -4.30
CA GLY A 21 -11.66 7.36 -5.03
C GLY A 21 -11.15 8.65 -4.40
N THR A 22 -11.37 8.86 -3.09
CA THR A 22 -10.75 9.97 -2.35
C THR A 22 -9.45 9.50 -1.72
N ASP A 23 -8.32 10.10 -2.12
CA ASP A 23 -7.02 9.79 -1.54
C ASP A 23 -6.95 10.23 -0.07
N TYR A 24 -6.57 9.32 0.83
CA TYR A 24 -6.19 9.66 2.21
C TYR A 24 -4.75 10.14 2.29
N GLY A 25 -3.88 9.58 1.45
CA GLY A 25 -2.49 9.99 1.38
C GLY A 25 -1.65 9.06 0.54
N THR A 26 -0.50 9.61 0.13
CA THR A 26 0.52 8.89 -0.65
C THR A 26 1.83 8.90 0.10
N PHE A 27 2.55 7.79 0.06
CA PHE A 27 3.92 7.71 0.56
C PHE A 27 4.84 7.08 -0.46
N THR A 28 6.13 7.39 -0.33
CA THR A 28 7.20 6.79 -1.14
C THR A 28 7.75 5.57 -0.42
N MET A 29 7.76 4.45 -1.12
CA MET A 29 8.27 3.17 -0.65
C MET A 29 9.62 2.89 -1.33
N PRO A 30 10.76 2.92 -0.60
CA PRO A 30 12.07 2.63 -1.19
C PRO A 30 12.14 1.22 -1.80
N GLY A 31 13.14 0.97 -2.65
CA GLY A 31 13.37 -0.36 -3.21
C GLY A 31 13.79 -1.36 -2.12
N GLY A 32 13.27 -2.59 -2.18
CA GLY A 32 13.64 -3.68 -1.29
C GLY A 32 13.08 -3.59 0.14
N THR A 33 12.20 -2.61 0.43
CA THR A 33 11.64 -2.42 1.77
C THR A 33 10.31 -3.14 1.98
N VAL A 34 9.93 -3.20 3.26
CA VAL A 34 8.66 -3.77 3.72
C VAL A 34 8.01 -2.76 4.65
N GLU A 35 6.73 -2.47 4.38
CA GLU A 35 5.93 -1.52 5.13
C GLU A 35 4.59 -2.15 5.49
N TYR A 36 4.01 -1.69 6.59
CA TYR A 36 2.69 -2.11 7.04
C TYR A 36 1.72 -0.95 6.91
N ILE A 37 0.64 -1.19 6.18
CA ILE A 37 -0.39 -0.20 5.86
C ILE A 37 -1.63 -0.54 6.67
N GLU A 38 -1.98 0.36 7.58
CA GLU A 38 -3.28 0.33 8.26
C GLU A 38 -4.32 1.03 7.38
N LYS A 39 -5.45 0.36 7.17
CA LYS A 39 -6.60 0.88 6.43
C LYS A 39 -7.87 0.24 6.98
N ASP A 40 -9.02 0.88 6.77
CA ASP A 40 -10.33 0.28 7.05
C ASP A 40 -10.65 -0.75 5.96
N PRO A 41 -11.46 -1.80 6.21
CA PRO A 41 -11.67 -2.89 5.26
C PRO A 41 -12.13 -2.46 3.86
N THR A 42 -12.92 -1.39 3.78
CA THR A 42 -13.48 -0.83 2.54
C THR A 42 -12.47 -0.08 1.69
N ASP A 43 -11.39 0.43 2.28
CA ASP A 43 -10.42 1.27 1.59
C ASP A 43 -9.67 0.51 0.51
N GLN A 44 -9.00 1.24 -0.37
CA GLN A 44 -8.21 0.67 -1.45
C GLN A 44 -6.75 1.12 -1.32
N ILE A 45 -5.86 0.32 -1.91
CA ILE A 45 -4.44 0.65 -2.03
C ILE A 45 -4.12 0.68 -3.52
N PHE A 46 -3.70 1.83 -4.00
CA PHE A 46 -3.18 2.00 -5.35
C PHE A 46 -1.65 1.96 -5.31
N ALA A 47 -1.06 1.05 -6.07
CA ALA A 47 0.38 0.97 -6.25
C ALA A 47 0.78 1.46 -7.64
N ALA A 48 1.73 2.40 -7.71
CA ALA A 48 2.18 2.96 -8.98
C ALA A 48 2.97 1.97 -9.87
N HIS A 49 3.26 0.75 -9.37
CA HIS A 49 3.99 -0.27 -10.12
C HIS A 49 3.70 -1.68 -9.60
N ALA A 50 3.77 -2.69 -10.49
CA ALA A 50 3.51 -4.09 -10.17
C ALA A 50 4.54 -4.76 -9.24
N GLU A 51 5.68 -4.10 -8.98
CA GLU A 51 6.69 -4.55 -8.01
C GLU A 51 6.24 -4.35 -6.55
N ILE A 52 5.14 -3.62 -6.32
CA ILE A 52 4.52 -3.50 -5.01
C ILE A 52 3.58 -4.69 -4.82
N LEU A 53 4.02 -5.62 -3.96
CA LEU A 53 3.27 -6.82 -3.63
C LEU A 53 2.55 -6.62 -2.30
N LEU A 54 1.24 -6.79 -2.30
CA LEU A 54 0.39 -6.59 -1.13
C LEU A 54 -0.13 -7.93 -0.61
N ALA A 55 -0.09 -8.12 0.71
CA ALA A 55 -0.69 -9.27 1.39
C ALA A 55 -1.49 -8.81 2.61
N ALA A 56 -2.73 -9.26 2.75
CA ALA A 56 -3.51 -9.06 3.96
C ALA A 56 -2.89 -9.86 5.12
N VAL A 57 -2.65 -9.20 6.26
CA VAL A 57 -2.04 -9.84 7.44
C VAL A 57 -2.90 -9.73 8.71
N ALA A 58 -3.84 -8.79 8.75
CA ALA A 58 -4.89 -8.73 9.77
C ALA A 58 -6.07 -7.88 9.27
N LEU A 59 -7.28 -8.14 9.80
CA LEU A 59 -8.44 -7.27 9.62
C LEU A 59 -8.50 -6.27 10.77
N LYS A 60 -8.79 -5.01 10.46
CA LYS A 60 -9.12 -4.01 11.47
C LYS A 60 -10.56 -4.26 11.92
N GLY A 61 -10.76 -4.42 13.23
CA GLY A 61 -12.06 -4.69 13.85
C GLY A 61 -12.86 -3.42 14.11
#